data_AF-A0A840FHU8-F1
#
_entry.id   AF-A0A840FHU8-F1
#
_cell.length_a   1.000
_cell.length_b   1.000
_cell.length_c   1.000
_cell.angle_alpha   90.00
_cell.angle_beta   90.00
_cell.angle_gamma   90.00
#
_symmetry.space_group_name_H-M   'P 1'
#
loop_
_entity.id
_entity.type
_entity.pdbx_description
1 polymer ?
#
loop_
_entity_poly.entity_id
_entity_poly.type
_entity_poly.pdbx_seq_one_letter_code
_entity_poly.pdbx_strand_id
1 'polypeptide(L)'
;MSKIEKLQLALVETQLAAAQSGERIVIVLEGRDAAGKDGTIKRITEHLSIRSTRVVALPKPTERERTQWYFQRYVQHLPSAGELVIFNRSWYNRAGVEVVMGFSTEAEQAEFLRDAPDFERMLVESGIKLVKLWLDIAKDEQKQRLQERRDDPLKALKVSPIDAAAQDKWDDYSLARDTMLLRTHTPLAPWYCVRANDKKQARLAVMEHIVHHVSPADIAKHVASPDPDVLFAFEEKALSDGRLAR
;
A
#
# COMPACT_ATOMS: atom_id res chain seq x y z
N MET A 1 -27.44 -7.40 -2.74
CA MET A 1 -25.98 -7.17 -2.73
C MET A 1 -25.47 -7.07 -1.30
N SER A 2 -24.49 -7.90 -0.96
CA SER A 2 -23.68 -7.83 0.26
C SER A 2 -22.88 -6.52 0.33
N LYS A 3 -22.31 -6.20 1.50
CA LYS A 3 -21.50 -4.98 1.69
C LYS A 3 -20.32 -4.91 0.72
N ILE A 4 -19.63 -6.02 0.47
CA ILE A 4 -18.48 -6.07 -0.45
C ILE A 4 -18.91 -5.85 -1.90
N GLU A 5 -20.03 -6.44 -2.34
CA GLU A 5 -20.53 -6.25 -3.71
C GLU A 5 -20.90 -4.78 -3.98
N LYS A 6 -21.46 -4.07 -2.98
CA LYS A 6 -21.75 -2.64 -3.10
C LYS A 6 -20.49 -1.80 -3.27
N LEU A 7 -19.43 -2.12 -2.52
CA LEU A 7 -18.14 -1.43 -2.64
C LEU A 7 -17.46 -1.74 -3.98
N GLN A 8 -17.55 -2.98 -4.46
CA GLN A 8 -17.03 -3.36 -5.77
C GLN A 8 -17.78 -2.67 -6.90
N LEU A 9 -19.10 -2.50 -6.80
CA LEU A 9 -19.86 -1.68 -7.74
C LEU A 9 -19.39 -0.23 -7.73
N ALA A 10 -19.21 0.38 -6.55
CA ALA A 10 -18.69 1.74 -6.45
C ALA A 10 -17.29 1.89 -7.07
N LEU A 11 -16.41 0.89 -6.93
CA LEU A 11 -15.11 0.86 -7.60
C LEU A 11 -15.24 0.76 -9.13
N VAL A 12 -16.21 0.01 -9.65
CA VAL A 12 -16.49 -0.05 -11.09
C VAL A 12 -16.97 1.31 -11.59
N GLU A 13 -17.92 1.95 -10.90
CA GLU A 13 -18.41 3.30 -11.22
C GLU A 13 -17.27 4.32 -11.19
N THR A 14 -16.37 4.20 -10.22
CA THR A 14 -15.15 5.01 -10.09
C THR A 14 -14.25 4.86 -11.31
N GLN A 15 -14.01 3.63 -11.76
CA GLN A 15 -13.18 3.38 -12.94
C GLN A 15 -13.82 3.94 -14.21
N LEU A 16 -15.14 3.80 -14.36
CA LEU A 16 -15.87 4.39 -15.49
C LEU A 16 -15.74 5.92 -15.50
N ALA A 17 -15.89 6.56 -14.33
CA ALA A 17 -15.71 8.00 -14.20
C ALA A 17 -14.27 8.43 -14.50
N ALA A 18 -13.26 7.70 -14.02
CA ALA A 18 -11.85 7.97 -14.32
C ALA A 18 -11.57 7.85 -15.83
N ALA A 19 -12.10 6.82 -16.49
CA ALA A 19 -11.96 6.64 -17.93
C ALA A 19 -12.57 7.79 -18.75
N GLN A 20 -13.69 8.37 -18.29
CA GLN A 20 -14.34 9.49 -18.97
C GLN A 20 -13.64 10.83 -18.71
N SER A 21 -13.21 11.06 -17.47
CA SER A 21 -12.57 12.33 -17.05
C SER A 21 -11.07 12.39 -17.37
N GLY A 22 -10.43 11.25 -17.60
CA GLY A 22 -8.98 11.15 -17.75
C GLY A 22 -8.23 11.19 -16.41
N GLU A 23 -8.91 11.10 -15.28
CA GLU A 23 -8.27 11.04 -13.95
C GLU A 23 -7.29 9.87 -13.86
N ARG A 24 -6.15 10.12 -13.22
CA ARG A 24 -5.06 9.17 -13.05
C ARG A 24 -4.96 8.77 -11.59
N ILE A 25 -4.99 7.47 -11.31
CA ILE A 25 -5.06 6.96 -9.94
C ILE A 25 -3.85 6.07 -9.65
N VAL A 26 -3.18 6.33 -8.53
CA VAL A 26 -2.11 5.48 -7.98
C VAL A 26 -2.48 5.06 -6.56
N ILE A 27 -2.46 3.76 -6.31
CA ILE A 27 -2.66 3.18 -4.98
C ILE A 27 -1.37 2.46 -4.58
N VAL A 28 -0.76 2.88 -3.47
CA VAL A 28 0.41 2.24 -2.86
C VAL A 28 -0.05 1.42 -1.66
N LEU A 29 0.19 0.11 -1.71
CA LEU A 29 -0.05 -0.80 -0.60
C LEU A 29 1.27 -1.27 0.00
N GLU A 30 1.57 -0.76 1.18
CA GLU A 30 2.68 -1.21 2.02
C GLU A 30 2.17 -1.94 3.26
N GLY A 31 3.09 -2.56 3.98
CA GLY A 31 2.80 -3.33 5.18
C GLY A 31 3.72 -4.53 5.30
N ARG A 32 3.78 -5.12 6.49
CA ARG A 32 4.63 -6.29 6.76
C ARG A 32 4.28 -7.47 5.85
N ASP A 33 5.19 -8.43 5.77
CA ASP A 33 4.86 -9.71 5.17
C ASP A 33 3.73 -10.38 5.95
N ALA A 34 2.85 -11.06 5.22
CA ALA A 34 1.57 -11.58 5.69
C ALA A 34 0.49 -10.56 6.12
N ALA A 35 0.71 -9.24 6.00
CA ALA A 35 -0.30 -8.22 6.33
C ALA A 35 -1.58 -8.29 5.47
N GLY A 36 -1.50 -8.87 4.26
CA GLY A 36 -2.68 -9.14 3.43
C GLY A 36 -2.81 -8.28 2.17
N LYS A 37 -1.71 -7.68 1.69
CA LYS A 37 -1.66 -6.88 0.44
C LYS A 37 -2.31 -7.59 -0.75
N ASP A 38 -1.83 -8.78 -1.13
CA ASP A 38 -2.37 -9.54 -2.29
C ASP A 38 -3.87 -9.79 -2.19
N GLY A 39 -4.36 -10.14 -1.00
CA GLY A 39 -5.77 -10.43 -0.77
C GLY A 39 -6.64 -9.18 -0.88
N THR A 40 -6.09 -8.02 -0.52
CA THR A 40 -6.74 -6.72 -0.64
C THR A 40 -6.80 -6.30 -2.11
N ILE A 41 -5.68 -6.38 -2.82
CA ILE A 41 -5.61 -6.12 -4.28
C ILE A 41 -6.62 -6.98 -5.02
N LYS A 42 -6.64 -8.30 -4.75
CA LYS A 42 -7.56 -9.23 -5.40
C LYS A 42 -9.03 -8.81 -5.27
N ARG A 43 -9.44 -8.23 -4.13
CA ARG A 43 -10.83 -7.78 -3.93
C ARG A 43 -11.13 -6.44 -4.56
N ILE A 44 -10.15 -5.54 -4.59
CA ILE A 44 -10.26 -4.26 -5.31
C ILE A 44 -10.42 -4.53 -6.82
N THR A 45 -9.58 -5.39 -7.40
CA THR A 45 -9.51 -5.58 -8.85
C THR A 45 -10.47 -6.64 -9.38
N GLU A 46 -11.26 -7.29 -8.53
CA GLU A 46 -12.09 -8.46 -8.89
C GLU A 46 -13.04 -8.19 -10.06
N HIS A 47 -13.58 -6.97 -10.14
CA HIS A 47 -14.53 -6.55 -11.17
C HIS A 47 -14.05 -5.35 -12.00
N LEU A 48 -12.81 -4.91 -11.82
CA LEU A 48 -12.25 -3.80 -12.59
C LEU A 48 -11.75 -4.27 -13.96
N SER A 49 -11.82 -3.38 -14.95
CA SER A 49 -11.26 -3.60 -16.27
C SER A 49 -9.74 -3.81 -16.20
N ILE A 50 -9.29 -4.95 -16.71
CA ILE A 50 -7.86 -5.28 -16.83
C ILE A 50 -7.11 -4.38 -17.83
N ARG A 51 -7.81 -3.70 -18.74
CA ARG A 51 -7.19 -2.80 -19.72
C ARG A 51 -6.77 -1.47 -19.11
N SER A 52 -7.52 -1.01 -18.11
CA SER A 52 -7.32 0.27 -17.43
C SER A 52 -6.83 0.09 -15.99
N THR A 53 -6.54 -1.15 -15.58
CA THR A 53 -6.02 -1.49 -14.26
C THR A 53 -4.72 -2.24 -14.39
N ARG A 54 -3.67 -1.75 -13.73
CA ARG A 54 -2.38 -2.47 -13.65
C ARG A 54 -2.01 -2.71 -12.20
N VAL A 55 -1.66 -3.95 -11.88
CA VAL A 55 -1.04 -4.30 -10.59
C VAL A 55 0.45 -4.44 -10.82
N VAL A 56 1.23 -3.61 -10.15
CA VAL A 56 2.70 -3.55 -10.27
C VAL A 56 3.30 -4.24 -9.05
N ALA A 57 4.02 -5.34 -9.27
CA ALA A 57 4.73 -6.10 -8.25
C ALA A 57 6.14 -6.40 -8.78
N LEU A 58 7.06 -5.43 -8.64
CA LEU A 58 8.39 -5.54 -9.21
C LEU A 58 9.26 -6.54 -8.42
N PRO A 59 10.08 -7.36 -9.11
CA PRO A 59 11.09 -8.17 -8.45
C PRO A 59 12.24 -7.28 -7.94
N LYS A 60 13.23 -7.91 -7.30
CA LYS A 60 14.50 -7.26 -6.96
C LYS A 60 15.08 -6.53 -8.19
N PRO A 61 15.68 -5.34 -8.01
CA PRO A 61 16.26 -4.60 -9.12
C PRO A 61 17.40 -5.40 -9.78
N THR A 62 17.48 -5.29 -11.10
CA THR A 62 18.62 -5.77 -11.91
C THR A 62 19.87 -4.92 -11.65
N GLU A 63 21.04 -5.40 -12.04
CA GLU A 63 22.30 -4.63 -11.93
C GLU A 63 22.21 -3.26 -12.60
N ARG A 64 21.51 -3.17 -13.75
CA ARG A 64 21.28 -1.90 -14.43
C ARG A 64 20.32 -0.99 -13.65
N GLU A 65 19.24 -1.52 -13.09
CA GLU A 65 18.31 -0.72 -12.28
C GLU A 65 18.97 -0.22 -10.98
N ARG A 66 19.94 -0.96 -10.44
CA ARG A 66 20.73 -0.53 -9.26
C ARG A 66 21.63 0.68 -9.53
N THR A 67 21.98 0.94 -10.79
CA THR A 67 22.79 2.11 -11.17
C THR A 67 21.96 3.28 -11.70
N GLN A 68 20.63 3.12 -11.77
CA GLN A 68 19.70 4.18 -12.16
C GLN A 68 19.33 5.05 -10.96
N TRP A 69 18.71 6.19 -11.25
CA TRP A 69 17.97 6.91 -10.23
C TRP A 69 16.88 6.00 -9.64
N TYR A 70 16.77 5.95 -8.32
CA TYR A 70 15.95 4.95 -7.62
C TYR A 70 14.48 4.91 -8.08
N PHE A 71 13.87 6.07 -8.32
CA PHE A 71 12.47 6.17 -8.74
C PHE A 71 12.25 5.80 -10.22
N GLN A 72 13.30 5.76 -11.04
CA GLN A 72 13.20 5.61 -12.50
C GLN A 72 12.42 4.35 -12.91
N ARG A 73 12.67 3.22 -12.25
CA ARG A 73 11.95 1.96 -12.55
C ARG A 73 10.47 2.03 -12.20
N TYR A 74 10.09 2.80 -11.17
CA TYR A 74 8.70 2.95 -10.75
C TYR A 74 7.94 3.93 -11.64
N VAL A 75 8.60 5.00 -12.10
CA VAL A 75 8.03 6.01 -13.00
C VAL A 75 7.50 5.38 -14.30
N GLN A 76 8.18 4.35 -14.82
CA GLN A 76 7.75 3.62 -16.02
C GLN A 76 6.37 2.95 -15.87
N HIS A 77 5.89 2.78 -14.64
CA HIS A 77 4.62 2.13 -14.37
C HIS A 77 3.51 3.09 -13.95
N LEU A 78 3.76 4.40 -13.91
CA LEU A 78 2.73 5.39 -13.57
C LEU A 78 1.57 5.40 -14.58
N PRO A 79 0.36 5.81 -14.16
CA PRO A 79 -0.84 5.78 -14.99
C PRO A 79 -0.84 6.84 -16.10
N SER A 80 -1.40 6.47 -17.24
CA SER A 80 -1.93 7.40 -18.25
C SER A 80 -3.39 7.77 -17.97
N ALA A 81 -3.95 8.72 -18.72
CA ALA A 81 -5.31 9.21 -18.51
C ALA A 81 -6.34 8.07 -18.38
N GLY A 82 -7.14 8.09 -17.30
CA GLY A 82 -8.16 7.08 -17.02
C GLY A 82 -7.64 5.74 -16.47
N GLU A 83 -6.34 5.62 -16.24
CA GLU A 83 -5.75 4.40 -15.68
C GLU A 83 -5.68 4.43 -14.15
N LEU A 84 -5.86 3.24 -13.56
CA LEU A 84 -5.63 2.95 -12.16
C LEU A 84 -4.45 1.99 -12.03
N VAL A 85 -3.44 2.39 -11.26
CA VAL A 85 -2.25 1.56 -10.98
C VAL A 85 -2.17 1.25 -9.49
N ILE A 86 -2.05 -0.03 -9.15
CA ILE A 86 -1.86 -0.50 -7.78
C ILE A 86 -0.45 -1.05 -7.62
N PHE A 87 0.34 -0.45 -6.75
CA PHE A 87 1.66 -0.93 -6.37
C PHE A 87 1.54 -1.90 -5.17
N ASN A 88 1.88 -3.18 -5.40
CA ASN A 88 2.05 -4.19 -4.35
C ASN A 88 3.50 -4.17 -3.86
N ARG A 89 3.75 -3.42 -2.78
CA ARG A 89 5.04 -2.75 -2.56
C ARG A 89 5.35 -1.72 -3.64
N SER A 90 6.19 -0.76 -3.32
CA SER A 90 6.45 0.42 -4.15
C SER A 90 7.89 0.91 -3.96
N TRP A 91 8.16 2.17 -4.30
CA TRP A 91 9.40 2.85 -3.96
C TRP A 91 9.69 2.82 -2.45
N TYR A 92 8.69 2.61 -1.59
CA TYR A 92 8.90 2.44 -0.16
C TYR A 92 9.65 1.17 0.26
N ASN A 93 10.01 0.28 -0.67
CA ASN A 93 10.98 -0.80 -0.38
C ASN A 93 12.27 -0.24 0.26
N ARG A 94 12.73 0.95 -0.14
CA ARG A 94 13.94 1.62 0.41
C ARG A 94 13.78 2.16 1.83
N ALA A 95 12.57 2.29 2.34
CA ALA A 95 12.29 2.65 3.74
C ALA A 95 11.75 1.48 4.57
N GLY A 96 11.75 0.26 4.02
CA GLY A 96 11.29 -0.94 4.71
C GLY A 96 12.29 -2.07 4.58
N VAL A 97 12.05 -2.97 3.61
CA VAL A 97 12.85 -4.20 3.46
C VAL A 97 14.32 -3.92 3.16
N GLU A 98 14.65 -2.91 2.35
CA GLU A 98 16.05 -2.63 2.02
C GLU A 98 16.83 -2.13 3.24
N VAL A 99 16.20 -1.39 4.14
CA VAL A 99 16.79 -0.95 5.42
C VAL A 99 17.08 -2.16 6.30
N VAL A 100 16.03 -2.93 6.60
CA VAL A 100 16.08 -4.01 7.60
C VAL A 100 16.97 -5.17 7.16
N MET A 101 17.07 -5.40 5.85
CA MET A 101 17.88 -6.49 5.28
C MET A 101 19.26 -6.01 4.78
N GLY A 102 19.59 -4.72 4.88
CA GLY A 102 20.88 -4.18 4.44
C GLY A 102 21.08 -4.21 2.93
N PHE A 103 20.01 -4.04 2.14
CA PHE A 103 20.08 -3.98 0.67
C PHE A 103 20.34 -2.57 0.13
N SER A 104 20.29 -1.56 0.99
CA SER A 104 20.67 -0.17 0.73
C SER A 104 21.61 0.36 1.81
N THR A 105 22.44 1.33 1.45
CA THR A 105 23.31 2.06 2.39
C THR A 105 22.51 3.10 3.18
N GLU A 106 23.00 3.52 4.35
CA GLU A 106 22.38 4.60 5.13
C GLU A 106 22.23 5.90 4.33
N ALA A 107 23.21 6.21 3.46
CA ALA A 107 23.16 7.38 2.58
C ALA A 107 22.00 7.30 1.57
N GLU A 108 21.81 6.15 0.92
CA GLU A 108 20.68 5.93 -0.01
C GLU A 108 19.32 6.00 0.70
N GLN A 109 19.25 5.54 1.96
CA GLN A 109 18.04 5.59 2.75
C GLN A 109 17.69 7.03 3.15
N ALA A 110 18.68 7.80 3.60
CA ALA A 110 18.51 9.21 3.94
C ALA A 110 18.11 10.05 2.71
N GLU A 111 18.72 9.78 1.56
CA GLU A 111 18.34 10.35 0.26
C GLU A 111 16.89 10.02 -0.08
N PHE A 112 16.50 8.74 -0.03
CA PHE A 112 15.12 8.36 -0.32
C PHE A 112 14.09 9.03 0.59
N LEU A 113 14.33 9.07 1.90
CA LEU A 113 13.41 9.68 2.87
C LEU A 113 13.31 11.20 2.72
N ARG A 114 14.31 11.84 2.10
CA ARG A 114 14.26 13.26 1.73
C ARG A 114 13.50 13.46 0.41
N ASP A 115 13.73 12.60 -0.58
CA ASP A 115 13.25 12.80 -1.95
C ASP A 115 11.83 12.25 -2.18
N ALA A 116 11.40 11.23 -1.44
CA ALA A 116 10.08 10.62 -1.62
C ALA A 116 8.90 11.61 -1.48
N PRO A 117 8.87 12.52 -0.47
CA PRO A 117 7.84 13.55 -0.40
C PRO A 117 7.82 14.48 -1.63
N ASP A 118 8.98 14.88 -2.15
CA ASP A 118 9.07 15.73 -3.34
C ASP A 118 8.62 15.00 -4.60
N PHE A 119 9.02 13.74 -4.76
CA PHE A 119 8.55 12.89 -5.84
C PHE A 119 7.02 12.79 -5.83
N GLU A 120 6.43 12.51 -4.67
CA GLU A 120 4.97 12.38 -4.53
C GLU A 120 4.24 13.71 -4.73
N ARG A 121 4.82 14.82 -4.26
CA ARG A 121 4.30 16.17 -4.55
C ARG A 121 4.21 16.41 -6.05
N MET A 122 5.26 16.08 -6.81
CA MET A 122 5.25 16.20 -8.28
C MET A 122 4.14 15.35 -8.91
N LEU A 123 3.90 14.14 -8.41
CA LEU A 123 2.81 13.28 -8.90
C LEU A 123 1.45 13.93 -8.65
N VAL A 124 1.19 14.34 -7.41
CA VAL A 124 -0.10 14.93 -7.00
C VAL A 124 -0.36 16.25 -7.72
N GLU A 125 0.62 17.15 -7.78
CA GLU A 125 0.51 18.43 -8.51
C GLU A 125 0.30 18.23 -10.01
N SER A 126 0.80 17.12 -10.58
CA SER A 126 0.52 16.79 -11.97
C SER A 126 -0.92 16.34 -12.21
N GLY A 127 -1.71 16.07 -11.16
CA GLY A 127 -3.09 15.61 -11.23
C GLY A 127 -3.28 14.10 -11.01
N ILE A 128 -2.29 13.40 -10.43
CA ILE A 128 -2.45 12.01 -10.00
C ILE A 128 -3.10 11.98 -8.61
N LYS A 129 -4.20 11.24 -8.47
CA LYS A 129 -4.79 10.91 -7.17
C LYS A 129 -3.98 9.79 -6.53
N LEU A 130 -3.17 10.12 -5.53
CA LEU A 130 -2.27 9.19 -4.83
C LEU A 130 -2.88 8.77 -3.49
N VAL A 131 -3.04 7.46 -3.30
CA VAL A 131 -3.49 6.84 -2.04
C VAL A 131 -2.38 5.96 -1.48
N LYS A 132 -1.92 6.23 -0.25
CA LYS A 132 -0.87 5.44 0.42
C LYS A 132 -1.43 4.74 1.66
N LEU A 133 -1.37 3.42 1.69
CA LEU A 133 -1.95 2.59 2.75
C LEU A 133 -0.88 1.68 3.38
N TRP A 134 -0.76 1.73 4.70
CA TRP A 134 0.06 0.81 5.49
C TRP A 134 -0.83 -0.22 6.18
N LEU A 135 -0.73 -1.49 5.76
CA LEU A 135 -1.44 -2.60 6.39
C LEU A 135 -0.64 -3.10 7.59
N ASP A 136 -1.17 -2.84 8.78
CA ASP A 136 -0.54 -3.13 10.06
C ASP A 136 -1.19 -4.35 10.72
N ILE A 137 -0.38 -5.33 11.12
CA ILE A 137 -0.83 -6.52 11.84
C ILE A 137 -0.01 -6.69 13.11
N ALA A 138 -0.57 -7.37 14.11
CA ALA A 138 0.16 -7.73 15.32
C ALA A 138 1.24 -8.79 15.05
N LYS A 139 2.26 -8.86 15.92
CA LYS A 139 3.36 -9.83 15.81
C LYS A 139 2.86 -11.27 15.81
N ASP A 140 1.93 -11.58 16.71
CA ASP A 140 1.33 -12.91 16.83
C ASP A 140 0.48 -13.28 15.60
N GLU A 141 -0.28 -12.33 15.07
CA GLU A 141 -1.04 -12.52 13.83
C GLU A 141 -0.10 -12.79 12.64
N GLN A 142 1.04 -12.09 12.56
CA GLN A 142 2.05 -12.36 11.55
C GLN A 142 2.60 -13.78 11.70
N LYS A 143 2.98 -14.18 12.92
CA LYS A 143 3.50 -15.51 13.22
C LYS A 143 2.53 -16.60 12.79
N GLN A 144 1.26 -16.47 13.17
CA GLN A 144 0.20 -17.41 12.81
C GLN A 144 0.06 -17.51 11.28
N ARG A 145 -0.03 -16.37 10.57
CA ARG A 145 -0.20 -16.38 9.11
C ARG A 145 1.00 -16.96 8.37
N LEU A 146 2.22 -16.77 8.88
CA LEU A 146 3.42 -17.36 8.30
C LEU A 146 3.43 -18.88 8.50
N GLN A 147 3.00 -19.36 9.67
CA GLN A 147 2.83 -20.79 9.92
C GLN A 147 1.77 -21.40 8.98
N GLU A 148 0.59 -20.78 8.87
CA GLU A 148 -0.47 -21.20 7.95
C GLU A 148 -0.05 -21.22 6.46
N ARG A 149 0.97 -20.44 6.07
CA ARG A 149 1.52 -20.47 4.70
C ARG A 149 2.43 -21.66 4.47
N ARG A 150 3.17 -22.09 5.49
CA ARG A 150 4.06 -23.25 5.44
C ARG A 150 3.26 -24.55 5.41
N ASP A 151 2.15 -24.59 6.15
CA ASP A 151 1.33 -25.78 6.31
C ASP A 151 0.33 -25.99 5.15
N ASP A 152 0.08 -24.96 4.33
CA ASP A 152 -0.89 -24.99 3.22
C ASP A 152 -0.16 -25.08 1.86
N PRO A 153 -0.27 -26.19 1.12
CA PRO A 153 0.41 -26.35 -0.17
C PRO A 153 -0.06 -25.33 -1.22
N LEU A 154 -1.28 -24.80 -1.12
CA LEU A 154 -1.78 -23.77 -2.04
C LEU A 154 -1.16 -22.40 -1.77
N LYS A 155 -0.45 -22.23 -0.64
CA LYS A 155 0.27 -21.01 -0.29
C LYS A 155 1.79 -21.13 -0.47
N ALA A 156 2.30 -22.23 -1.02
CA ALA A 156 3.73 -22.46 -1.20
C ALA A 156 4.45 -21.30 -1.94
N LEU A 157 3.80 -20.72 -2.96
CA LEU A 157 4.34 -19.56 -3.71
C LEU A 157 4.47 -18.28 -2.87
N LYS A 158 3.90 -18.23 -1.67
CA LYS A 158 3.94 -17.09 -0.74
C LYS A 158 5.00 -17.24 0.36
N VAL A 159 5.77 -18.33 0.34
CA VAL A 159 6.85 -18.57 1.29
C VAL A 159 8.14 -17.99 0.72
N SER A 160 8.80 -17.12 1.49
CA SER A 160 10.08 -16.49 1.14
C SER A 160 11.16 -16.85 2.16
N PRO A 161 12.45 -16.94 1.79
CA PRO A 161 13.55 -17.04 2.75
C PRO A 161 13.55 -15.90 3.79
N ILE A 162 13.03 -14.72 3.45
CA ILE A 162 12.94 -13.56 4.34
C ILE A 162 11.86 -13.76 5.42
N ASP A 163 10.85 -14.60 5.18
CA ASP A 163 9.79 -14.89 6.15
C ASP A 163 10.35 -15.51 7.43
N ALA A 164 11.46 -16.24 7.35
CA ALA A 164 12.14 -16.82 8.50
C ALA A 164 12.72 -15.74 9.43
N ALA A 165 13.22 -14.64 8.86
CA ALA A 165 13.79 -13.53 9.61
C ALA A 165 12.75 -12.48 10.04
N ALA A 166 11.52 -12.54 9.52
CA ALA A 166 10.50 -11.52 9.73
C ALA A 166 10.09 -11.34 11.21
N GLN A 167 10.08 -12.44 11.97
CA GLN A 167 9.74 -12.43 13.40
C GLN A 167 10.90 -11.93 14.27
N ASP A 168 12.13 -12.30 13.93
CA ASP A 168 13.34 -11.90 14.66
C ASP A 168 13.64 -10.41 14.43
N LYS A 169 13.42 -9.92 13.21
CA LYS A 169 13.61 -8.52 12.82
C LYS A 169 12.36 -7.65 13.01
N TRP A 170 11.44 -8.10 13.87
CA TRP A 170 10.18 -7.41 14.07
C TRP A 170 10.37 -5.95 14.49
N ASP A 171 11.27 -5.70 15.44
CA ASP A 171 11.56 -4.37 15.98
C ASP A 171 12.28 -3.49 14.94
N ASP A 172 13.21 -4.06 14.16
CA ASP A 172 13.85 -3.37 13.03
C ASP A 172 12.80 -2.88 12.02
N TYR A 173 11.84 -3.73 11.66
CA TYR A 173 10.73 -3.36 10.77
C TYR A 173 9.77 -2.36 11.41
N SER A 174 9.57 -2.41 12.74
CA SER A 174 8.80 -1.39 13.48
C SER A 174 9.48 -0.03 13.37
N LEU A 175 10.78 0.04 13.60
CA LEU A 175 11.56 1.27 13.51
C LEU A 175 11.59 1.82 12.07
N ALA A 176 11.76 0.95 11.07
CA ALA A 176 11.73 1.34 9.67
C ALA A 176 10.36 1.91 9.25
N ARG A 177 9.26 1.24 9.64
CA ARG A 177 7.90 1.76 9.44
C ARG A 177 7.72 3.13 10.08
N ASP A 178 8.08 3.27 11.35
CA ASP A 178 7.86 4.51 12.10
C ASP A 178 8.63 5.68 11.47
N THR A 179 9.88 5.44 11.09
CA THR A 179 10.71 6.42 10.37
C THR A 179 10.09 6.79 9.02
N MET A 180 9.64 5.81 8.25
CA MET A 180 8.98 6.03 6.97
C MET A 180 7.73 6.91 7.13
N LEU A 181 6.83 6.56 8.05
CA LEU A 181 5.59 7.30 8.29
C LEU A 181 5.87 8.74 8.73
N LEU A 182 6.77 8.95 9.69
CA LEU A 182 7.15 10.28 10.16
C LEU A 182 7.73 11.16 9.05
N ARG A 183 8.58 10.59 8.20
CA ARG A 183 9.34 11.35 7.19
C ARG A 183 8.58 11.58 5.90
N THR A 184 7.54 10.80 5.63
CA THR A 184 6.85 10.82 4.33
C THR A 184 5.33 10.98 4.41
N HIS A 185 4.75 11.09 5.60
CA HIS A 185 3.38 11.59 5.74
C HIS A 185 3.38 13.10 5.51
N THR A 186 2.64 13.55 4.48
CA THR A 186 2.46 14.97 4.19
C THR A 186 0.98 15.29 3.96
N PRO A 187 0.55 16.55 4.08
CA PRO A 187 -0.82 16.93 3.74
C PRO A 187 -1.21 16.64 2.28
N LEU A 188 -0.25 16.68 1.35
CA LEU A 188 -0.48 16.40 -0.07
C LEU A 188 -0.49 14.91 -0.40
N ALA A 189 0.29 14.11 0.32
CA ALA A 189 0.38 12.66 0.16
C ALA A 189 0.34 12.00 1.55
N PRO A 190 -0.83 11.95 2.20
CA PRO A 190 -0.96 11.39 3.53
C PRO A 190 -0.80 9.88 3.50
N TRP A 191 -0.21 9.35 4.58
CA TRP A 191 -0.29 7.93 4.92
C TRP A 191 -1.56 7.64 5.70
N TYR A 192 -2.22 6.53 5.35
CA TYR A 192 -3.30 5.95 6.13
C TYR A 192 -2.88 4.57 6.65
N CYS A 193 -3.09 4.33 7.94
CA CYS A 193 -2.78 3.08 8.60
C CYS A 193 -4.04 2.23 8.71
N VAL A 194 -3.92 0.94 8.43
CA VAL A 194 -5.02 -0.03 8.41
C VAL A 194 -4.73 -1.15 9.40
N ARG A 195 -5.55 -1.29 10.44
CA ARG A 195 -5.51 -2.44 11.35
C ARG A 195 -6.01 -3.68 10.61
N ALA A 196 -5.08 -4.55 10.22
CA ALA A 196 -5.30 -5.63 9.26
C ALA A 196 -5.34 -7.03 9.87
N ASN A 197 -5.50 -7.16 11.20
CA ASN A 197 -5.69 -8.45 11.87
C ASN A 197 -6.97 -9.13 11.36
N ASP A 198 -8.10 -8.43 11.32
CA ASP A 198 -9.28 -8.89 10.59
C ASP A 198 -9.16 -8.55 9.10
N LYS A 199 -8.84 -9.56 8.29
CA LYS A 199 -8.71 -9.44 6.83
C LYS A 199 -9.97 -8.92 6.16
N LYS A 200 -11.17 -9.27 6.66
CA LYS A 200 -12.44 -8.87 6.05
C LYS A 200 -12.70 -7.38 6.32
N GLN A 201 -12.58 -6.95 7.57
CA GLN A 201 -12.77 -5.54 7.95
C GLN A 201 -11.76 -4.63 7.24
N ALA A 202 -10.48 -5.02 7.23
CA ALA A 202 -9.44 -4.24 6.57
C ALA A 202 -9.70 -4.05 5.07
N ARG A 203 -10.17 -5.10 4.37
CA ARG A 203 -10.51 -4.99 2.94
C ARG A 203 -11.66 -4.03 2.70
N LEU A 204 -12.72 -4.11 3.52
CA LEU A 204 -13.87 -3.23 3.41
C LEU A 204 -13.46 -1.77 3.65
N ALA A 205 -12.71 -1.51 4.72
CA ALA A 205 -12.22 -0.17 5.06
C ALA A 205 -11.31 0.40 3.97
N VAL A 206 -10.43 -0.41 3.38
CA VAL A 206 -9.58 0.02 2.25
C VAL A 206 -10.42 0.39 1.02
N MET A 207 -11.42 -0.41 0.66
CA MET A 207 -12.29 -0.09 -0.49
C MET A 207 -13.14 1.15 -0.24
N GLU A 208 -13.70 1.30 0.96
CA GLU A 208 -14.39 2.53 1.40
C GLU A 208 -13.48 3.75 1.26
N HIS A 209 -12.25 3.64 1.77
CA HIS A 209 -11.27 4.71 1.74
C HIS A 209 -10.88 5.12 0.32
N ILE A 210 -10.58 4.13 -0.55
CA ILE A 210 -10.27 4.37 -1.95
C ILE A 210 -11.41 5.15 -2.62
N VAL A 211 -12.66 4.68 -2.48
CA VAL A 211 -13.81 5.35 -3.08
C VAL A 211 -13.93 6.81 -2.61
N HIS A 212 -13.78 7.07 -1.30
CA HIS A 212 -13.83 8.44 -0.79
C HIS A 212 -12.71 9.35 -1.30
N HIS A 213 -11.54 8.79 -1.63
CA HIS A 213 -10.37 9.58 -2.05
C HIS A 213 -10.28 9.79 -3.56
N VAL A 214 -10.76 8.83 -4.35
CA VAL A 214 -10.53 8.86 -5.80
C VAL A 214 -11.80 9.04 -6.62
N SER A 215 -12.98 8.76 -6.07
CA SER A 215 -14.22 8.82 -6.82
C SER A 215 -14.83 10.22 -6.84
N PRO A 216 -15.60 10.56 -7.88
CA PRO A 216 -16.53 11.68 -7.85
C PRO A 216 -17.46 11.65 -6.63
N ALA A 217 -17.85 12.84 -6.16
CA ALA A 217 -18.65 13.00 -4.94
C ALA A 217 -20.03 12.33 -5.02
N ASP A 218 -20.62 12.23 -6.21
CA ASP A 218 -21.89 11.56 -6.46
C ASP A 218 -21.81 10.03 -6.30
N ILE A 219 -20.63 9.43 -6.49
CA ILE A 219 -20.38 8.02 -6.17
C ILE A 219 -20.05 7.88 -4.69
N ALA A 220 -19.11 8.70 -4.19
CA ALA A 220 -18.60 8.60 -2.81
C ALA A 220 -19.69 8.80 -1.74
N LYS A 221 -20.68 9.66 -1.97
CA LYS A 221 -21.80 9.91 -1.03
C LYS A 221 -22.64 8.68 -0.71
N HIS A 222 -22.57 7.63 -1.53
CA HIS A 222 -23.30 6.37 -1.34
C HIS A 222 -22.49 5.31 -0.59
N VAL A 223 -21.22 5.60 -0.29
CA VAL A 223 -20.30 4.70 0.43
C VAL A 223 -20.08 5.25 1.84
N ALA A 224 -20.21 4.37 2.84
CA ALA A 224 -19.92 4.74 4.22
C ALA A 224 -18.45 5.14 4.37
N SER A 225 -18.15 6.10 5.25
CA SER A 225 -16.77 6.38 5.61
C SER A 225 -16.14 5.16 6.31
N PRO A 226 -14.83 4.92 6.14
CA PRO A 226 -14.13 3.86 6.86
C PRO A 226 -14.28 4.02 8.37
N ASP A 227 -14.41 2.90 9.07
CA ASP A 227 -14.35 2.88 10.53
C ASP A 227 -12.98 3.41 11.01
N PRO A 228 -12.93 4.51 11.79
CA PRO A 228 -11.67 5.11 12.24
C PRO A 228 -10.87 4.19 13.18
N ASP A 229 -11.50 3.20 13.81
CA ASP A 229 -10.80 2.18 14.59
C ASP A 229 -10.08 1.15 13.70
N VAL A 230 -10.47 1.05 12.42
CA VAL A 230 -9.87 0.14 11.44
C VAL A 230 -8.90 0.86 10.52
N LEU A 231 -9.26 2.04 9.99
CA LEU A 231 -8.45 2.82 9.07
C LEU A 231 -8.43 4.29 9.48
N PHE A 232 -7.24 4.82 9.71
CA PHE A 232 -7.05 6.20 10.18
C PHE A 232 -5.87 6.87 9.48
N ALA A 233 -5.93 8.20 9.34
CA ALA A 233 -4.78 8.98 8.88
C ALA A 233 -3.65 8.89 9.91
N PHE A 234 -2.42 8.68 9.45
CA PHE A 234 -1.28 8.64 10.35
C PHE A 234 -1.12 9.98 11.10
N GLU A 235 -0.85 9.88 12.39
CA GLU A 235 -0.45 11.00 13.24
C GLU A 235 0.71 10.49 14.10
N GLU A 236 1.66 11.36 14.46
CA GLU A 236 2.84 10.96 15.25
C GLU A 236 2.47 10.25 16.56
N LYS A 237 1.39 10.66 17.23
CA LYS A 237 0.90 10.01 18.47
C LYS A 237 0.53 8.52 18.28
N ALA A 238 0.20 8.09 17.05
CA ALA A 238 -0.08 6.69 16.72
C ALA A 238 1.10 5.75 16.99
N LEU A 239 2.32 6.30 17.08
CA LEU A 239 3.52 5.54 17.40
C LEU A 239 3.55 5.11 18.88
N SER A 240 2.90 5.83 19.79
CA SER A 240 2.98 5.53 21.23
C SER A 240 1.63 5.20 21.88
N ASP A 241 0.51 5.49 21.22
CA ASP A 241 -0.85 5.33 21.76
C ASP A 241 -1.48 3.95 21.55
N GLY A 242 -0.73 2.98 21.01
CA GLY A 242 -1.20 1.61 20.78
C GLY A 242 -2.07 1.44 19.53
N ARG A 243 -2.21 2.45 18.67
CA ARG A 243 -2.88 2.29 17.37
C ARG A 243 -2.11 1.45 16.37
N LEU A 244 -0.78 1.52 16.42
CA LEU A 244 0.12 0.70 15.61
C LEU A 244 0.70 -0.46 16.43
N ALA A 245 0.81 -1.62 15.78
CA ALA A 245 1.40 -2.81 16.34
C ALA A 245 2.87 -2.56 16.72
N ARG A 246 3.23 -3.16 17.85
CA ARG A 246 4.57 -3.13 18.45
C ARG A 246 5.13 -4.52 18.54
#